data_AF-A0A3A8Y1Y3-F1
#
_entry.id   AF-A0A3A8Y1Y3-F1
#
_cell.length_a   1.000
_cell.length_b   1.000
_cell.length_c   1.000
_cell.angle_alpha   90.00
_cell.angle_beta   90.00
_cell.angle_gamma   90.00
#
_symmetry.space_group_name_H-M   'P 1'
#
loop_
_entity.id
_entity.type
_entity.pdbx_description
1 polymer ?
#
loop_
_entity_poly.entity_id
_entity_poly.type
_entity_poly.pdbx_seq_one_letter_code
_entity_poly.pdbx_strand_id
1 'polypeptide(L)'
;MDRTAYKNRHIKEHYDRINLVIPKGEKDRIKKICSEIGASVNEYLYMLVCNDLADGTSRMAEKKQGFNSEQARMLEKWQVPRKYYEMIEDLSYTKDEGYFIYLKKGYINDVTGSRNIHCMKTSEVRRIIGKTHKR
;
A
#
# COMPACT_ATOMS: atom_id res chain seq x y z
N MET A 1 5.80 40.19 -4.47
CA MET A 1 5.60 38.79 -4.93
C MET A 1 4.48 38.18 -4.11
N ASP A 2 3.48 37.60 -4.77
CA ASP A 2 2.40 36.86 -4.09
C ASP A 2 3.02 35.74 -3.23
N ARG A 3 2.72 35.75 -1.92
CA ARG A 3 3.22 34.80 -0.92
C ARG A 3 2.91 33.35 -1.32
N THR A 4 1.83 33.16 -2.08
CA THR A 4 1.42 31.87 -2.64
C THR A 4 2.36 31.43 -3.77
N ALA A 5 2.71 32.34 -4.68
CA ALA A 5 3.62 32.08 -5.80
C ALA A 5 5.05 31.75 -5.32
N TYR A 6 5.52 32.42 -4.26
CA TYR A 6 6.81 32.11 -3.64
C TYR A 6 6.84 30.68 -3.06
N LYS A 7 5.82 30.32 -2.26
CA LYS A 7 5.72 28.98 -1.67
C LYS A 7 5.66 27.88 -2.72
N ASN A 8 4.87 28.08 -3.78
CA ASN A 8 4.76 27.10 -4.86
C ASN A 8 6.08 26.92 -5.62
N ARG A 9 6.83 28.01 -5.83
CA ARG A 9 8.14 27.96 -6.50
C ARG A 9 9.17 27.22 -5.66
N HIS A 10 9.27 27.56 -4.37
CA HIS A 10 10.18 26.89 -3.44
C HIS A 10 9.85 25.40 -3.30
N ILE A 11 8.56 25.03 -3.24
CA ILE A 11 8.17 23.61 -3.24
C ILE A 11 8.62 22.91 -4.52
N LYS A 12 8.41 23.52 -5.68
CA LYS A 12 8.79 22.94 -6.98
C LYS A 12 10.31 22.79 -7.15
N GLU A 13 11.10 23.70 -6.58
CA GLU A 13 12.55 23.71 -6.70
C GLU A 13 13.25 22.76 -5.71
N HIS A 14 12.66 22.55 -4.53
CA HIS A 14 13.33 21.83 -3.44
C HIS A 14 12.67 20.50 -3.02
N TYR A 15 11.46 20.19 -3.51
CA TYR A 15 10.72 19.02 -3.06
C TYR A 15 10.02 18.27 -4.19
N ASP A 16 10.11 16.95 -4.14
CA ASP A 16 9.25 16.07 -4.94
C ASP A 16 7.88 15.92 -4.29
N ARG A 17 6.83 16.13 -5.07
CA ARG A 17 5.45 16.07 -4.57
C ARG A 17 4.84 14.70 -4.81
N ILE A 18 4.46 14.03 -3.73
CA ILE A 18 3.72 12.76 -3.77
C ILE A 18 2.24 13.04 -3.49
N ASN A 19 1.35 12.53 -4.36
CA ASN A 19 -0.09 12.54 -4.11
C ASN A 19 -0.50 11.27 -3.36
N LEU A 20 -0.98 11.42 -2.12
CA LEU A 20 -1.39 10.29 -1.28
C LEU A 20 -2.91 10.34 -1.03
N VAL A 21 -3.59 9.26 -1.40
CA VAL A 21 -5.02 9.05 -1.12
C VAL A 21 -5.15 7.99 -0.04
N ILE A 22 -5.86 8.31 1.04
CA ILE A 22 -6.13 7.40 2.15
C ILE A 22 -7.63 7.30 2.40
N PRO A 23 -8.12 6.19 2.99
CA PRO A 23 -9.52 6.05 3.36
C PRO A 23 -10.03 7.20 4.25
N LYS A 24 -11.33 7.50 4.15
CA LYS A 24 -11.95 8.52 5.01
C LYS A 24 -11.81 8.12 6.48
N GLY A 25 -11.47 9.10 7.33
CA GLY A 25 -11.22 8.90 8.77
C GLY A 25 -9.74 8.59 9.11
N GLU A 26 -8.99 7.99 8.19
CA GLU A 26 -7.56 7.67 8.44
C GLU A 26 -6.71 8.93 8.61
N LYS A 27 -7.04 9.99 7.87
CA LYS A 27 -6.35 11.28 7.99
C LYS A 27 -6.41 11.82 9.41
N ASP A 28 -7.55 11.69 10.08
CA ASP A 28 -7.75 12.23 11.42
C ASP A 28 -7.04 11.36 12.47
N ARG A 29 -7.03 10.04 12.27
CA ARG A 29 -6.24 9.12 13.10
C ARG A 29 -4.74 9.43 13.03
N ILE A 30 -4.21 9.62 11.82
CA ILE A 30 -2.79 10.00 11.61
C ILE A 30 -2.50 11.36 12.24
N LYS A 31 -3.36 12.37 12.02
CA LYS A 31 -3.19 13.69 12.62
C LYS A 31 -3.13 13.65 14.14
N LYS A 32 -3.98 12.85 14.78
CA LYS A 32 -3.99 12.71 16.24
C LYS A 32 -2.63 12.20 16.75
N ILE A 33 -2.11 11.13 16.13
CA ILE A 33 -0.79 10.57 16.47
C ILE A 33 0.31 11.62 16.24
N CYS A 34 0.27 12.31 15.11
CA CYS A 34 1.21 13.39 14.78
C CYS A 34 1.21 14.51 15.83
N SER A 35 0.03 14.91 16.32
CA SER A 35 -0.09 15.89 17.39
C SER A 35 0.48 15.41 18.72
N GLU A 36 0.31 14.13 19.07
CA GLU A 36 0.86 13.54 20.30
C GLU A 36 2.39 13.49 20.29
N ILE A 37 3.00 13.21 19.12
CA ILE A 37 4.47 13.16 18.97
C ILE A 37 5.11 14.49 18.56
N GLY A 38 4.31 15.54 18.35
CA GLY A 38 4.80 16.87 17.96
C GLY A 38 5.35 16.96 16.52
N ALA A 39 4.91 16.10 15.62
CA ALA A 39 5.34 16.08 14.21
C ALA A 39 4.23 16.54 13.27
N SER A 40 4.59 17.08 12.09
CA SER A 40 3.62 17.23 11.01
C SER A 40 3.32 15.87 10.35
N VAL A 41 2.17 15.75 9.69
CA VAL A 41 1.81 14.55 8.92
C VAL A 41 2.86 14.23 7.85
N ASN A 42 3.44 15.27 7.24
CA ASN A 42 4.46 15.08 6.20
C ASN A 42 5.76 14.53 6.78
N GLU A 43 6.24 15.08 7.91
CA GLU A 43 7.42 14.57 8.61
C GLU A 43 7.20 13.14 9.09
N TYR A 44 6.03 12.85 9.65
CA TYR A 44 5.70 11.50 10.10
C TYR A 44 5.77 10.49 8.96
N LEU A 45 5.14 10.78 7.82
CA LEU A 45 5.20 9.91 6.64
C LEU A 45 6.64 9.77 6.09
N TYR A 46 7.40 10.87 6.05
CA TYR A 46 8.78 10.84 5.59
C TYR A 46 9.68 10.00 6.51
N MET A 47 9.53 10.15 7.83
CA MET A 47 10.25 9.34 8.82
C MET A 47 9.92 7.85 8.69
N LEU A 48 8.66 7.49 8.44
CA LEU A 48 8.27 6.10 8.20
C LEU A 48 8.98 5.52 6.96
N VAL A 49 9.06 6.30 5.87
CA VAL A 49 9.77 5.88 4.65
C VAL A 49 11.28 5.73 4.92
N CYS A 50 11.91 6.71 5.60
CA CYS A 50 13.32 6.61 5.97
C CYS A 50 13.61 5.41 6.88
N ASN A 51 12.71 5.10 7.82
CA ASN A 51 12.86 3.95 8.70
C ASN A 51 12.71 2.61 7.96
N ASP A 52 11.77 2.53 7.01
CA ASP A 52 11.59 1.34 6.18
C ASP A 52 12.79 1.08 5.26
N LEU A 53 13.45 2.15 4.79
CA LEU A 53 14.57 2.10 3.83
C LEU A 53 15.95 2.25 4.48
N ALA A 54 16.05 2.27 5.82
CA ALA A 54 17.29 2.60 6.53
C ALA A 54 18.49 1.72 6.13
N ASP A 55 18.23 0.46 5.79
CA ASP A 55 19.23 -0.55 5.46
C ASP A 55 19.46 -0.68 3.93
N GLY A 56 18.92 0.26 3.13
CA GLY A 56 18.99 0.25 1.66
C GLY A 56 17.97 -0.70 1.00
N THR A 57 17.29 -1.52 1.79
CA THR A 57 16.17 -2.39 1.40
C THR A 57 14.91 -2.00 2.16
N SER A 58 13.75 -2.24 1.55
CA SER A 58 12.46 -2.03 2.23
C SER A 58 12.18 -3.21 3.16
N ARG A 59 11.97 -2.93 4.45
CA ARG A 59 11.55 -3.94 5.44
C ARG A 59 10.18 -4.54 5.09
N MET A 60 9.32 -3.78 4.40
CA MET A 60 8.07 -4.32 3.85
C MET A 60 8.33 -5.36 2.75
N ALA A 61 9.38 -5.21 1.95
CA ALA A 61 9.73 -6.16 0.91
C ALA A 61 10.32 -7.46 1.48
N GLU A 62 11.08 -7.38 2.57
CA GLU A 62 11.73 -8.53 3.21
C GLU A 62 10.76 -9.44 3.97
N LYS A 63 9.64 -8.89 4.47
CA LYS A 63 8.62 -9.67 5.18
C LYS A 63 7.83 -10.64 4.31
N LYS A 64 8.07 -10.67 3.00
CA LYS A 64 7.36 -11.57 2.09
C LYS A 64 7.77 -13.02 2.34
N GLN A 65 6.90 -13.79 2.98
CA GLN A 65 7.16 -15.19 3.34
C GLN A 65 6.91 -16.16 2.18
N GLY A 66 6.40 -15.66 1.05
CA GLY A 66 6.03 -16.46 -0.11
C GLY A 66 4.67 -17.14 0.05
N PHE A 67 4.08 -17.54 -1.09
CA PHE A 67 2.75 -18.13 -1.11
C PHE A 67 2.73 -19.53 -0.50
N ASN A 68 2.09 -19.69 0.66
CA ASN A 68 2.06 -20.93 1.44
C ASN A 68 0.67 -21.60 1.51
N SER A 69 0.62 -22.80 2.08
CA SER A 69 -0.61 -23.61 2.18
C SER A 69 -1.71 -22.97 3.03
N GLU A 70 -1.36 -22.12 4.00
CA GLU A 70 -2.34 -21.40 4.81
C GLU A 70 -3.01 -20.29 4.00
N GLN A 71 -2.22 -19.52 3.25
CA GLN A 71 -2.73 -18.49 2.34
C GLN A 71 -3.62 -19.09 1.24
N ALA A 72 -3.26 -20.27 0.72
CA ALA A 72 -4.11 -21.01 -0.21
C ALA A 72 -5.48 -21.35 0.40
N ARG A 73 -5.53 -21.82 1.66
CA ARG A 73 -6.79 -22.07 2.38
C ARG A 73 -7.59 -20.80 2.62
N MET A 74 -6.93 -19.67 2.88
CA MET A 74 -7.60 -18.38 3.03
C MET A 74 -8.30 -17.96 1.73
N LEU A 75 -7.60 -18.08 0.59
CA LEU A 75 -8.17 -17.80 -0.73
C LEU A 75 -9.34 -18.74 -1.07
N GLU A 76 -9.26 -20.02 -0.68
CA GLU A 76 -10.36 -20.97 -0.86
C GLU A 76 -11.59 -20.55 -0.05
N LYS A 77 -11.39 -20.17 1.23
CA LYS A 77 -12.45 -19.65 2.10
C LYS A 77 -13.09 -18.37 1.53
N TRP A 78 -12.32 -17.55 0.82
CA TRP A 78 -12.82 -16.35 0.15
C TRP A 78 -13.38 -16.63 -1.25
N GLN A 79 -13.39 -17.89 -1.69
CA GLN A 79 -13.87 -18.32 -3.00
C GLN A 79 -13.14 -17.63 -4.16
N VAL A 80 -11.84 -17.41 -4.01
CA VAL A 80 -10.98 -16.93 -5.10
C VAL A 80 -10.66 -18.11 -6.02
N PRO A 81 -10.90 -18.01 -7.34
CA PRO A 81 -10.59 -19.10 -8.25
C PRO A 81 -9.10 -19.49 -8.25
N ARG A 82 -8.81 -20.80 -8.23
CA ARG A 82 -7.43 -21.34 -8.18
C ARG A 82 -6.50 -20.84 -9.29
N LYS A 83 -7.04 -20.50 -10.47
CA LYS A 83 -6.26 -19.91 -11.58
C LYS A 83 -5.51 -18.62 -11.19
N TYR A 84 -5.94 -17.95 -10.11
CA TYR A 84 -5.28 -16.75 -9.61
C TYR A 84 -4.20 -17.03 -8.55
N TYR A 85 -3.95 -18.28 -8.17
CA TYR A 85 -2.98 -18.57 -7.11
C TYR A 85 -1.56 -18.41 -7.64
N GLU A 86 -1.34 -18.77 -8.90
CA GLU A 86 -0.02 -18.72 -9.53
C GLU A 86 0.56 -17.30 -9.65
N MET A 87 -0.30 -16.27 -9.69
CA MET A 87 0.12 -14.86 -9.76
C MET A 87 0.41 -14.25 -8.39
N ILE A 88 0.05 -14.92 -7.29
CA ILE A 88 0.22 -14.38 -5.93
C ILE A 88 1.62 -14.75 -5.43
N GLU A 89 2.36 -13.73 -5.01
CA GLU A 89 3.67 -13.84 -4.38
C GLU A 89 3.52 -14.01 -2.87
N ASP A 90 2.63 -13.24 -2.25
CA ASP A 90 2.38 -13.26 -0.81
C ASP A 90 1.00 -12.69 -0.47
N LEU A 91 0.47 -13.04 0.70
CA LEU A 91 -0.84 -12.65 1.19
C LEU A 91 -0.83 -12.42 2.71
N SER A 92 -1.34 -11.29 3.16
CA SER A 92 -1.60 -11.06 4.58
C SER A 92 -2.99 -10.46 4.82
N TYR A 93 -3.48 -10.66 6.04
CA TYR A 93 -4.74 -10.11 6.50
C TYR A 93 -4.62 -9.66 7.95
N THR A 94 -5.08 -8.45 8.24
CA THR A 94 -5.34 -7.99 9.60
C THR A 94 -6.74 -7.40 9.66
N LYS A 95 -7.37 -7.45 10.85
CA LYS A 95 -8.75 -6.96 11.02
C LYS A 95 -8.86 -5.45 10.78
N ASP A 96 -7.81 -4.72 11.12
CA ASP A 96 -7.80 -3.25 11.08
C ASP A 96 -7.32 -2.71 9.73
N GLU A 97 -6.35 -3.38 9.08
CA GLU A 97 -5.77 -2.92 7.83
C GLU A 97 -6.33 -3.65 6.61
N GLY A 98 -7.07 -4.75 6.79
CA GLY A 98 -7.72 -5.48 5.71
C GLY A 98 -6.80 -6.49 5.01
N TYR A 99 -7.07 -6.75 3.73
CA TYR A 99 -6.41 -7.77 2.92
C TYR A 99 -5.31 -7.14 2.06
N PHE A 100 -4.10 -7.67 2.17
CA PHE A 100 -2.96 -7.31 1.34
C PHE A 100 -2.53 -8.51 0.50
N ILE A 101 -2.46 -8.31 -0.81
CA ILE A 101 -2.03 -9.33 -1.75
C ILE A 101 -0.91 -8.75 -2.60
N TYR A 102 0.22 -9.43 -2.57
CA TYR A 102 1.38 -9.10 -3.39
C TYR A 102 1.40 -10.02 -4.60
N LEU A 103 1.50 -9.43 -5.78
CA LEU A 103 1.58 -10.15 -7.05
C LEU A 103 3.05 -10.41 -7.42
N LYS A 104 3.29 -11.57 -8.03
CA LYS A 104 4.60 -11.93 -8.58
C LYS A 104 5.07 -10.91 -9.59
N LYS A 105 6.39 -10.83 -9.78
CA LYS A 105 7.01 -9.96 -10.79
C LYS A 105 6.42 -10.28 -12.17
N GLY A 106 6.01 -9.24 -12.89
CA GLY A 106 5.37 -9.36 -14.20
C GLY A 106 3.85 -9.39 -14.18
N TYR A 107 3.20 -9.38 -13.01
CA TYR A 107 1.73 -9.22 -12.91
C TYR A 107 1.37 -7.84 -12.36
N ILE A 108 0.30 -7.25 -12.88
CA ILE A 108 -0.26 -5.98 -12.38
C ILE A 108 -1.79 -6.07 -12.30
N ASN A 109 -2.39 -5.28 -11.42
CA ASN A 109 -3.85 -5.10 -11.40
C ASN A 109 -4.25 -3.79 -12.09
N ASP A 110 -5.35 -3.79 -12.85
CA ASP A 110 -5.82 -2.63 -13.62
C ASP A 110 -6.35 -1.48 -12.75
N VAL A 111 -6.61 -1.74 -11.46
CA VAL A 111 -7.21 -0.74 -10.57
C VAL A 111 -6.17 0.27 -10.11
N THR A 112 -4.98 -0.19 -9.74
CA THR A 112 -3.89 0.69 -9.29
C THR A 112 -2.69 0.71 -10.23
N GLY A 113 -2.68 -0.15 -11.26
CA GLY A 113 -1.52 -0.34 -12.14
C GLY A 113 -0.30 -0.92 -11.41
N SER A 114 -0.50 -1.49 -10.22
CA SER A 114 0.58 -1.94 -9.35
C SER A 114 0.56 -3.46 -9.12
N ARG A 115 1.62 -3.96 -8.51
CA ARG A 115 1.74 -5.35 -8.06
C ARG A 115 0.99 -5.62 -6.75
N ASN A 116 0.40 -4.59 -6.13
CA ASN A 116 -0.18 -4.70 -4.79
C ASN A 116 -1.69 -4.50 -4.87
N ILE A 117 -2.42 -5.39 -4.19
CA ILE A 117 -3.86 -5.27 -3.98
C ILE A 117 -4.08 -5.04 -2.50
N HIS A 118 -4.74 -3.94 -2.16
CA HIS A 118 -5.16 -3.63 -0.80
C HIS A 118 -6.66 -3.35 -0.80
N CYS A 119 -7.41 -4.03 0.05
CA CYS A 119 -8.84 -3.80 0.20
C CYS A 119 -9.38 -4.28 1.56
N MET A 120 -10.54 -3.75 1.96
CA MET A 120 -11.13 -4.05 3.27
C MET A 120 -12.11 -5.23 3.23
N LYS A 121 -12.60 -5.59 2.04
CA LYS A 121 -13.65 -6.60 1.88
C LYS A 121 -13.19 -7.72 0.94
N THR A 122 -13.51 -8.97 1.28
CA THR A 122 -13.24 -10.14 0.44
C THR A 122 -13.92 -10.07 -0.94
N SER A 123 -15.07 -9.38 -1.04
CA SER A 123 -15.73 -9.13 -2.32
C SER A 123 -14.87 -8.26 -3.26
N GLU A 124 -14.13 -7.31 -2.70
CA GLU A 124 -13.21 -6.46 -3.46
C GLU A 124 -11.97 -7.22 -3.88
N VAL A 125 -11.45 -8.12 -3.04
CA VAL A 125 -10.34 -9.03 -3.40
C VAL A 125 -10.64 -9.73 -4.73
N ARG A 126 -11.80 -10.40 -4.82
CA ARG A 126 -12.20 -11.14 -6.03
C ARG A 126 -12.33 -10.24 -7.25
N ARG A 127 -12.92 -9.05 -7.06
CA ARG A 127 -13.10 -8.07 -8.13
C ARG A 127 -11.77 -7.55 -8.67
N ILE A 128 -10.81 -7.24 -7.80
CA ILE A 128 -9.51 -6.68 -8.19
C ILE A 128 -8.62 -7.79 -8.78
N ILE A 129 -8.56 -8.97 -8.14
CA ILE A 129 -7.83 -10.13 -8.68
C ILE A 129 -8.32 -10.51 -10.09
N GLY A 130 -9.63 -10.42 -10.34
CA GLY A 130 -10.19 -10.68 -11.67
C GLY A 130 -9.74 -9.69 -12.75
N LYS A 131 -9.16 -8.55 -12.34
CA LYS A 131 -8.55 -7.52 -13.19
C LYS A 131 -7.02 -7.53 -13.12
N THR A 132 -6.44 -8.65 -12.69
CA THR A 132 -4.99 -8.84 -12.68
C THR A 132 -4.58 -9.57 -13.94
N HIS A 133 -3.55 -9.05 -14.62
CA HIS A 133 -3.00 -9.64 -15.83
C HIS A 133 -1.47 -9.57 -15.82
N LYS A 134 -0.84 -10.30 -16.75
CA LYS A 134 0.61 -10.27 -16.96
C LYS A 134 0.95 -9.04 -17.80
N ARG A 135 1.83 -8.19 -17.29
CA ARG A 135 2.32 -6.98 -17.96
C ARG A 135 3.16 -7.30 -19.19
#